data_AF-A0A1W6CRJ5-F1
#
_entry.id   AF-A0A1W6CRJ5-F1
#
_cell.length_a   1.000
_cell.length_b   1.000
_cell.length_c   1.000
_cell.angle_alpha   90.00
_cell.angle_beta   90.00
_cell.angle_gamma   90.00
#
_symmetry.space_group_name_H-M   'P 1'
#
loop_
_entity.id
_entity.type
_entity.pdbx_description
1 polymer ?
#
loop_
_entity_poly.entity_id
_entity_poly.type
_entity_poly.pdbx_seq_one_letter_code
_entity_poly.pdbx_strand_id
1 'polypeptide(L)'
;MGHLMEENNVSLEKIDKTDNFLLNKLAEARRNVIFLRDRLKAMGALTPVAIASLDQADEAYRASIEMARNIKFLQANTVAKLEALMSKRHDK
;
A
#
# COMPACT_ATOMS: atom_id res chain seq x y z
N MET A 1 21.23 -26.82 19.15
CA MET A 1 19.81 -26.49 18.88
C MET A 1 19.64 -24.96 18.88
N GLY A 2 20.24 -24.26 17.91
CA GLY A 2 20.35 -22.79 17.97
C GLY A 2 20.39 -22.12 16.60
N HIS A 3 19.59 -22.61 15.65
CA HIS A 3 19.63 -22.12 14.27
C HIS A 3 18.31 -22.21 13.50
N LEU A 4 17.17 -22.12 14.20
CA LEU A 4 15.83 -22.18 13.58
C LEU A 4 14.94 -20.97 13.92
N MET A 5 15.46 -19.94 14.57
CA MET A 5 14.69 -18.75 14.99
C MET A 5 15.09 -17.46 14.27
N GLU A 6 15.94 -17.49 13.24
CA GLU A 6 16.34 -16.28 12.52
C GLU A 6 15.58 -16.01 11.20
N GLU A 7 14.79 -16.95 10.67
CA GLU A 7 14.36 -16.85 9.27
C GLU A 7 12.96 -16.25 9.00
N ASN A 8 12.18 -15.85 10.01
CA ASN A 8 10.87 -15.21 9.76
C ASN A 8 10.53 -14.07 10.72
N ASN A 9 11.54 -13.31 11.20
CA ASN A 9 11.25 -12.04 11.84
C ASN A 9 10.83 -11.01 10.78
N VAL A 10 9.52 -10.93 10.57
CA VAL A 10 8.86 -9.75 10.00
C VAL A 10 9.08 -8.61 11.00
N SER A 11 10.07 -7.75 10.72
CA SER A 11 10.32 -6.55 11.51
C SER A 11 9.44 -5.41 11.03
N LEU A 12 9.12 -4.46 11.92
CA LEU A 12 8.43 -3.22 11.57
C LEU A 12 9.10 -2.50 10.38
N GLU A 13 10.43 -2.48 10.32
CA GLU A 13 11.16 -1.88 9.20
C GLU A 13 10.94 -2.57 7.85
N LYS A 14 10.83 -3.91 7.82
CA LYS A 14 10.56 -4.66 6.59
C LYS A 14 9.14 -4.43 6.09
N ILE A 15 8.17 -4.38 7.02
CA ILE A 15 6.78 -4.01 6.72
C ILE A 15 6.75 -2.60 6.14
N ASP A 16 7.38 -1.64 6.83
CA ASP A 16 7.33 -0.24 6.45
C ASP A 16 7.94 0.00 5.06
N LYS A 17 9.08 -0.66 4.74
CA LYS A 17 9.69 -0.60 3.40
C LYS A 17 8.79 -1.18 2.31
N THR A 18 8.19 -2.34 2.54
CA THR A 18 7.35 -3.04 1.56
C THR A 18 6.06 -2.26 1.29
N ASP A 19 5.43 -1.76 2.34
CA ASP A 19 4.19 -1.00 2.24
C ASP A 19 4.42 0.36 1.57
N ASN A 20 5.51 1.04 1.91
CA ASN A 20 5.86 2.31 1.27
C ASN A 20 6.16 2.10 -0.23
N PHE A 21 6.80 0.99 -0.61
CA PHE A 21 6.99 0.63 -2.02
C PHE A 21 5.65 0.45 -2.74
N LEU A 22 4.74 -0.36 -2.18
CA LEU A 22 3.40 -0.60 -2.76
C LEU A 22 2.60 0.70 -2.90
N LEU A 23 2.56 1.52 -1.83
CA LEU A 23 1.86 2.80 -1.83
C LEU A 23 2.42 3.76 -2.88
N ASN A 24 3.74 3.81 -3.04
CA ASN A 24 4.39 4.60 -4.07
C ASN A 24 4.01 4.14 -5.48
N LYS A 25 3.96 2.82 -5.72
CA LYS A 25 3.54 2.25 -7.00
C LYS A 25 2.08 2.50 -7.33
N LEU A 26 1.18 2.39 -6.35
CA LEU A 26 -0.23 2.74 -6.54
C LEU A 26 -0.41 4.25 -6.82
N ALA A 27 0.33 5.11 -6.11
CA ALA A 27 0.30 6.55 -6.34
C ALA A 27 0.91 6.96 -7.70
N GLU A 28 1.94 6.25 -8.17
CA GLU A 28 2.49 6.39 -9.52
C GLU A 28 1.46 5.99 -10.58
N ALA A 29 0.83 4.82 -10.44
CA ALA A 29 -0.19 4.34 -11.38
C ALA A 29 -1.40 5.30 -11.46
N ARG A 30 -1.88 5.80 -10.32
CA ARG A 30 -2.95 6.81 -10.28
C ARG A 30 -2.56 8.10 -11.01
N ARG A 31 -1.34 8.60 -10.80
CA ARG A 31 -0.83 9.77 -11.52
C ARG A 31 -0.78 9.54 -13.02
N ASN A 32 -0.42 8.34 -13.47
CA ASN A 32 -0.40 8.00 -14.89
C ASN A 32 -1.81 8.03 -15.51
N VAL A 33 -2.85 7.61 -14.78
CA VAL A 33 -4.26 7.73 -15.22
C VAL A 33 -4.64 9.21 -15.41
N ILE A 34 -4.32 10.07 -14.45
CA ILE A 34 -4.58 11.50 -14.54
C ILE A 34 -3.85 12.09 -15.76
N PHE A 35 -2.57 11.75 -15.93
CA PHE A 35 -1.76 12.23 -17.05
C PHE A 35 -2.31 11.77 -18.41
N LEU A 36 -2.78 10.52 -18.49
CA LEU A 36 -3.42 10.00 -19.70
C LEU A 36 -4.72 10.75 -20.01
N ARG A 37 -5.55 11.05 -19.00
CA ARG A 37 -6.76 11.85 -19.16
C ARG A 37 -6.45 13.25 -19.71
N ASP A 38 -5.45 13.92 -19.14
CA ASP A 38 -5.06 15.27 -19.57
C ASP A 38 -4.52 15.26 -21.01
N ARG A 39 -3.74 14.24 -21.39
CA ARG A 39 -3.28 14.05 -22.78
C ARG A 39 -4.44 13.83 -23.75
N LEU A 40 -5.37 12.95 -23.41
CA LEU A 40 -6.55 12.70 -24.26
C LEU A 40 -7.41 13.96 -24.42
N LYS A 41 -7.56 14.74 -23.35
CA LYS A 41 -8.24 16.04 -23.38
C LYS A 41 -7.53 17.02 -24.31
N ALA A 42 -6.21 17.16 -24.20
CA ALA A 42 -5.41 18.05 -25.03
C ALA A 42 -5.47 17.69 -26.52
N MET A 43 -5.59 16.40 -26.85
CA MET A 43 -5.71 15.91 -28.23
C MET A 43 -7.16 15.94 -28.77
N GLY A 44 -8.15 16.36 -27.97
CA GLY A 44 -9.56 16.29 -28.36
C GLY A 44 -10.10 14.86 -28.51
N ALA A 45 -9.39 13.86 -27.97
CA ALA A 45 -9.69 12.43 -28.09
C ALA A 45 -10.41 11.86 -26.85
N LEU A 46 -10.87 12.73 -25.95
CA LEU A 46 -11.53 12.33 -24.71
C LEU A 46 -13.01 12.02 -24.96
N THR A 47 -13.29 10.77 -25.34
CA THR A 47 -14.66 10.28 -25.56
C THR A 47 -15.38 10.00 -24.24
N PRO A 48 -16.73 9.97 -24.20
CA PRO A 48 -17.48 9.61 -23.00
C PRO A 48 -17.08 8.24 -22.41
N VAL A 49 -16.80 7.26 -23.27
CA VAL A 49 -16.33 5.93 -22.84
C VAL A 49 -14.95 6.02 -22.19
N ALA A 50 -14.03 6.79 -22.78
CA ALA A 50 -12.70 7.01 -22.20
C ALA A 50 -12.79 7.70 -20.84
N ILE A 51 -13.68 8.70 -20.68
CA ILE A 51 -13.94 9.36 -19.40
C ILE A 51 -14.37 8.33 -18.35
N ALA A 52 -15.41 7.54 -18.64
CA ALA A 52 -15.91 6.54 -17.71
C ALA A 52 -14.83 5.52 -17.29
N SER A 53 -14.03 5.03 -18.25
CA SER A 53 -12.93 4.11 -17.96
C SER A 53 -11.82 4.74 -17.12
N LEU A 54 -11.47 6.00 -17.37
CA LEU A 54 -10.44 6.72 -16.61
C LEU A 54 -10.92 7.06 -15.19
N ASP A 55 -12.19 7.44 -15.03
CA ASP A 55 -12.78 7.71 -13.71
C ASP A 55 -12.87 6.42 -12.89
N GLN A 56 -13.26 5.30 -13.51
CA GLN A 56 -13.23 3.98 -12.86
C GLN A 56 -11.81 3.59 -12.43
N ALA A 57 -10.81 3.84 -13.27
CA ALA A 57 -9.42 3.54 -12.95
C ALA A 57 -8.89 4.44 -11.82
N ASP A 58 -9.18 5.75 -11.83
CA ASP A 58 -8.80 6.66 -10.75
C ASP A 58 -9.40 6.21 -9.41
N GLU A 59 -10.69 5.85 -9.41
CA GLU A 59 -11.39 5.37 -8.23
C GLU A 59 -10.81 4.05 -7.72
N ALA A 60 -10.54 3.10 -8.62
CA ALA A 60 -9.92 1.82 -8.26
C ALA A 60 -8.54 2.00 -7.61
N TYR A 61 -7.70 2.89 -8.16
CA TYR A 61 -6.41 3.20 -7.54
C TYR A 61 -6.56 3.96 -6.22
N ARG A 62 -7.51 4.89 -6.10
CA ARG A 62 -7.82 5.58 -4.84
C ARG A 62 -8.20 4.59 -3.74
N ALA A 63 -9.15 3.69 -4.03
CA ALA A 63 -9.58 2.64 -3.11
C ALA A 63 -8.43 1.69 -2.73
N SER A 64 -7.61 1.30 -3.69
CA SER A 64 -6.44 0.43 -3.45
C SER A 64 -5.41 1.08 -2.52
N ILE A 65 -5.15 2.39 -2.67
CA ILE A 65 -4.25 3.14 -1.79
C ILE A 65 -4.81 3.18 -0.36
N GLU A 66 -6.11 3.40 -0.21
CA GLU A 66 -6.75 3.40 1.11
C GLU A 66 -6.69 2.01 1.77
N MET A 67 -6.97 0.95 1.03
CA MET A 67 -6.84 -0.43 1.53
C MET A 67 -5.41 -0.73 1.97
N ALA A 68 -4.40 -0.36 1.17
CA ALA A 68 -2.99 -0.57 1.52
C ALA A 68 -2.59 0.19 2.80
N ARG A 69 -3.09 1.42 3.00
CA ARG A 69 -2.88 2.18 4.24
C ARG A 69 -3.53 1.50 5.45
N ASN A 70 -4.73 0.98 5.29
CA ASN A 70 -5.43 0.27 6.36
C ASN A 70 -4.71 -1.02 6.76
N ILE A 71 -4.22 -1.79 5.77
CA ILE A 71 -3.43 -3.00 6.01
C ILE A 71 -2.14 -2.65 6.78
N LYS A 72 -1.40 -1.63 6.32
CA LYS A 72 -0.18 -1.15 7.00
C LYS A 72 -0.45 -0.79 8.46
N PHE A 73 -1.53 -0.06 8.72
CA PHE A 73 -1.94 0.31 10.08
C PHE A 73 -2.26 -0.92 10.95
N LEU A 74 -3.01 -1.88 10.41
CA LEU A 74 -3.35 -3.12 11.13
C LEU A 74 -2.11 -3.96 11.43
N GLN A 75 -1.17 -4.07 10.48
CA GLN A 75 0.10 -4.77 10.66
C GLN A 75 0.94 -4.10 11.76
N ALA A 76 1.14 -2.79 11.70
CA ALA A 76 1.90 -2.05 12.72
C ALA A 76 1.30 -2.22 14.13
N ASN A 77 -0.03 -2.10 14.26
CA ASN A 77 -0.73 -2.30 15.53
C ASN A 77 -0.57 -3.74 16.05
N THR A 78 -0.66 -4.73 15.16
CA THR A 78 -0.50 -6.15 15.52
C THR A 78 0.91 -6.43 16.03
N VAL A 79 1.94 -5.95 15.32
CA VAL A 79 3.34 -6.14 15.73
C VAL A 79 3.61 -5.46 17.08
N ALA A 80 3.17 -4.21 17.28
CA ALA A 80 3.33 -3.52 18.56
C ALA A 80 2.67 -4.28 19.74
N LYS A 81 1.49 -4.88 19.52
CA LYS A 81 0.83 -5.71 20.54
C LYS A 81 1.60 -6.99 20.84
N LEU A 82 2.15 -7.65 19.81
CA LEU A 82 2.96 -8.86 19.98
C LEU A 82 4.25 -8.55 20.75
N GLU A 83 4.94 -7.46 20.40
CA GLU A 83 6.13 -6.99 21.12
C GLU A 83 5.83 -6.75 22.60
N ALA A 84 4.74 -6.03 22.92
CA ALA A 84 4.33 -5.79 24.30
C ALA A 84 4.03 -7.09 25.09
N LEU A 85 3.46 -8.10 24.43
CA LEU A 85 3.21 -9.41 25.06
C LEU A 85 4.49 -10.20 25.31
N MET A 86 5.48 -10.09 24.40
CA MET A 86 6.77 -10.74 24.57
C MET A 86 7.59 -10.07 25.67
N SER A 87 7.63 -8.74 25.73
CA SER A 87 8.32 -8.02 26.81
C SER A 87 7.77 -8.38 28.19
N LYS A 88 6.44 -8.45 28.36
CA LYS A 88 5.81 -8.87 29.63
C LYS A 88 6.12 -10.31 30.05
N ARG A 89 6.53 -11.18 29.12
CA ARG A 89 6.85 -12.59 29.40
C ARG A 89 8.30 -12.76 29.87
N HIS A 90 9.18 -11.80 29.57
CA HIS A 90 10.59 -11.81 29.98
C HIS A 90 10.84 -11.20 31.37
N ASP A 91 9.86 -10.47 31.93
CA ASP A 91 9.91 -9.90 33.29
C ASP A 91 9.42 -10.87 34.39
N LYS A 92 9.21 -12.16 34.09
CA LYS A 92 8.83 -13.23 35.02
C LYS A 92 9.83 -14.37 34.96
#